data_AF-A0A349KUQ2-F1
#
_entry.id   AF-A0A349KUQ2-F1
#
_cell.length_a   1.000
_cell.length_b   1.000
_cell.length_c   1.000
_cell.angle_alpha   90.00
_cell.angle_beta   90.00
_cell.angle_gamma   90.00
#
_symmetry.space_group_name_H-M   'P 1'
#
loop_
_entity.id
_entity.type
_entity.pdbx_description
1 polymer ?
#
loop_
_entity_poly.entity_id
_entity_poly.type
_entity_poly.pdbx_seq_one_letter_code
_entity_poly.pdbx_strand_id
1 'polypeptide(L)'
;MDIENAGQSTLTVERPRLADIAPIFNLIQNCSRQGVMNGAYLVPRFQAGLALQLLMVYFFGRIRLSDGAWFATRLYIGRREGRFSGFALARQFKEPGTGFEIYLFAIAPDERRRGHGRLLLQAVLDDLGAGNRVQASCLPGAIAMERLLCSLKFQPLPKQSRSERCDYARKPGLRLVA
;
A
#
# COMPACT_ATOMS: atom_id res chain seq x y z
N MET A 1 1.66 -42.29 8.99
CA MET A 1 0.70 -41.49 8.20
C MET A 1 1.18 -40.06 8.33
N ASP A 2 2.23 -39.77 7.57
CA ASP A 2 2.96 -38.52 7.66
C ASP A 2 2.12 -37.42 7.03
N ILE A 3 1.63 -36.51 7.86
CA ILE A 3 1.05 -35.26 7.40
C ILE A 3 2.24 -34.43 6.92
N GLU A 4 2.55 -34.55 5.63
CA GLU A 4 3.40 -33.61 4.92
C GLU A 4 2.89 -32.21 5.25
N ASN A 5 3.70 -31.50 6.02
CA ASN A 5 3.50 -30.12 6.40
C ASN A 5 3.65 -29.31 5.10
N ALA A 6 2.54 -29.18 4.36
CA ALA A 6 2.47 -28.45 3.10
C ALA A 6 3.11 -27.08 3.33
N GLY A 7 4.27 -26.88 2.72
CA GLY A 7 5.12 -25.71 2.92
C GLY A 7 4.26 -24.46 2.84
N GLN A 8 4.10 -23.78 3.98
CA GLN A 8 3.48 -22.47 4.00
C GLN A 8 4.41 -21.56 3.20
N SER A 9 4.07 -21.33 1.93
CA SER A 9 4.79 -20.43 1.05
C SER A 9 4.68 -19.02 1.62
N THR A 10 5.65 -18.64 2.44
CA THR A 10 5.67 -17.36 3.15
C THR A 10 5.88 -16.22 2.16
N LEU A 11 5.09 -15.16 2.32
CA LEU A 11 5.31 -13.90 1.61
C LEU A 11 6.59 -13.23 2.14
N THR A 12 7.54 -12.94 1.26
CA THR A 12 8.69 -12.09 1.56
C THR A 12 8.43 -10.67 1.11
N VAL A 13 8.98 -9.70 1.82
CA VAL A 13 8.87 -8.27 1.48
C VAL A 13 10.25 -7.73 1.13
N GLU A 14 10.39 -7.16 -0.06
CA GLU A 14 11.66 -6.69 -0.59
C GLU A 14 11.57 -5.28 -1.19
N ARG A 15 12.74 -4.73 -1.52
CA ARG A 15 12.88 -3.48 -2.27
C ARG A 15 12.46 -3.68 -3.74
N PRO A 16 11.93 -2.65 -4.40
CA PRO A 16 11.47 -2.74 -5.78
C PRO A 16 12.63 -2.94 -6.75
N ARG A 17 12.38 -3.72 -7.79
CA ARG A 17 13.22 -3.85 -8.98
C ARG A 17 12.59 -3.06 -10.12
N LEU A 18 13.38 -2.65 -11.10
CA LEU A 18 12.84 -1.94 -12.28
C LEU A 18 11.74 -2.77 -12.99
N ALA A 19 11.88 -4.10 -13.00
CA ALA A 19 10.89 -5.01 -13.55
C ALA A 19 9.53 -5.01 -12.83
N ASP A 20 9.45 -4.50 -11.60
CA ASP A 20 8.20 -4.45 -10.81
C ASP A 20 7.29 -3.29 -11.20
N ILE A 21 7.79 -2.30 -11.94
CA ILE A 21 7.02 -1.11 -12.33
C ILE A 21 5.81 -1.49 -13.19
N ALA A 22 5.98 -2.38 -14.17
CA ALA A 22 4.88 -2.82 -15.02
C ALA A 22 3.81 -3.62 -14.25
N PRO A 23 4.15 -4.63 -13.42
CA PRO A 23 3.20 -5.29 -12.52
C PRO A 23 2.44 -4.34 -11.59
N ILE A 24 3.13 -3.37 -10.97
CA ILE A 24 2.50 -2.37 -10.09
C ILE A 24 1.51 -1.52 -10.89
N PHE A 25 1.94 -0.98 -12.02
CA PHE A 25 1.11 -0.18 -12.91
C PHE A 25 -0.17 -0.95 -13.28
N ASN A 26 -0.03 -2.18 -13.79
CA ASN A 26 -1.15 -3.02 -14.19
C ASN A 26 -2.09 -3.32 -13.01
N LEU A 27 -1.54 -3.55 -11.82
CA LEU A 27 -2.35 -3.80 -10.62
C LEU A 27 -3.13 -2.55 -10.20
N ILE A 28 -2.54 -1.36 -10.27
CA ILE A 28 -3.24 -0.08 -10.02
C ILE A 28 -4.39 0.10 -11.02
N GLN A 29 -4.15 -0.18 -12.31
CA GLN A 29 -5.20 -0.11 -13.33
C GLN A 29 -6.35 -1.07 -13.01
N ASN A 30 -6.05 -2.32 -12.65
CA ASN A 30 -7.05 -3.31 -12.29
C ASN A 30 -7.86 -2.91 -11.06
N CYS A 31 -7.21 -2.40 -10.02
CA CYS A 31 -7.86 -1.87 -8.82
C CYS A 31 -8.73 -0.63 -9.12
N SER A 32 -8.31 0.20 -10.07
CA SER A 32 -9.08 1.38 -10.49
C SER A 32 -10.33 0.99 -11.28
N ARG A 33 -10.25 -0.03 -12.15
CA ARG A 33 -11.43 -0.62 -12.83
C ARG A 33 -12.44 -1.22 -11.84
N GLN A 34 -11.95 -1.73 -10.71
CA GLN A 34 -12.77 -2.31 -9.64
C GLN A 34 -13.36 -1.25 -8.69
N GLY A 35 -13.07 0.03 -8.88
CA GLY A 35 -13.55 1.11 -8.01
C GLY A 35 -12.90 1.13 -6.61
N VAL A 36 -11.80 0.39 -6.40
CA VAL A 36 -11.07 0.35 -5.12
C VAL A 36 -9.84 1.27 -5.10
N MET A 37 -9.53 1.89 -6.25
CA MET A 37 -8.54 2.95 -6.40
C MET A 37 -9.10 4.07 -7.29
N ASN A 38 -8.37 5.19 -7.37
CA ASN A 38 -8.79 6.37 -8.13
C ASN A 38 -9.03 6.02 -9.62
N GLY A 39 -10.28 6.13 -10.08
CA GLY A 39 -10.66 5.87 -11.46
C GLY A 39 -9.94 6.74 -12.50
N ALA A 40 -9.38 7.89 -12.09
CA ALA A 40 -8.57 8.73 -12.97
C ALA A 40 -7.40 7.98 -13.60
N TYR A 41 -6.83 6.97 -12.93
CA TYR A 41 -5.73 6.17 -13.48
C TYR A 41 -6.11 5.43 -14.78
N LEU A 42 -7.39 5.27 -15.09
CA LEU A 42 -7.83 4.66 -16.35
C LEU A 42 -7.72 5.59 -17.56
N VAL A 43 -7.62 6.90 -17.38
CA VAL A 43 -7.56 7.87 -18.48
C VAL A 43 -6.12 7.97 -19.02
N PRO A 44 -5.89 7.94 -20.35
CA PRO A 44 -4.54 7.90 -20.94
C PRO A 44 -3.56 8.97 -20.43
N ARG A 45 -4.02 10.22 -20.25
CA ARG A 45 -3.18 11.30 -19.71
C ARG A 45 -2.66 11.01 -18.30
N PHE A 46 -3.47 10.37 -17.46
CA PHE A 46 -3.12 10.03 -16.09
C PHE A 46 -2.32 8.72 -16.03
N GLN A 47 -2.46 7.83 -17.02
CA GLN A 47 -1.61 6.64 -17.16
C GLN A 47 -0.15 7.01 -17.40
N ALA A 48 0.13 7.93 -18.34
CA ALA A 48 1.48 8.42 -18.58
C ALA A 48 2.08 9.08 -17.32
N GLY A 49 1.27 9.89 -16.63
CA GLY A 49 1.66 10.49 -15.35
C GLY A 49 1.96 9.45 -14.27
N LEU A 50 1.14 8.42 -14.13
CA LEU A 50 1.33 7.33 -13.17
C LEU A 50 2.62 6.55 -13.47
N ALA A 51 2.88 6.19 -14.73
CA ALA A 51 4.11 5.50 -15.12
C ALA A 51 5.36 6.33 -14.77
N LEU A 52 5.34 7.63 -15.07
CA LEU A 52 6.41 8.55 -14.69
C LEU A 52 6.57 8.65 -13.16
N GLN A 53 5.47 8.73 -12.41
CA GLN A 53 5.51 8.75 -10.95
C GLN A 53 6.11 7.46 -10.36
N LEU A 54 5.78 6.29 -10.90
CA LEU A 54 6.35 5.03 -10.44
C LEU A 54 7.86 4.95 -10.72
N LEU A 55 8.32 5.45 -11.88
CA LEU A 55 9.75 5.57 -12.19
C LEU A 55 10.45 6.54 -11.23
N MET A 56 9.82 7.68 -10.92
CA MET A 56 10.36 8.65 -9.96
C MET A 56 10.48 8.06 -8.55
N VAL A 57 9.48 7.29 -8.12
CA VAL A 57 9.53 6.56 -6.84
C VAL A 57 10.68 5.55 -6.84
N TYR A 58 10.90 4.83 -7.94
CA TYR A 58 11.99 3.87 -8.06
C TYR A 58 13.37 4.52 -8.02
N PHE A 59 13.61 5.54 -8.85
CA PHE A 59 14.93 6.17 -8.97
C PHE A 59 15.27 7.10 -7.81
N PHE A 60 14.30 7.87 -7.32
CA PHE A 60 14.55 8.97 -6.40
C PHE A 60 13.89 8.78 -5.03
N GLY A 61 13.06 7.75 -4.86
CA GLY A 61 12.31 7.57 -3.62
C GLY A 61 11.39 8.76 -3.33
N ARG A 62 10.86 9.41 -4.37
CA ARG A 62 9.98 10.58 -4.24
C ARG A 62 8.84 10.54 -5.25
N ILE A 63 7.71 11.12 -4.86
CA ILE A 63 6.56 11.33 -5.74
C ILE A 63 6.15 12.80 -5.75
N ARG A 64 5.71 13.28 -6.92
CA ARG A 64 5.10 14.61 -7.07
C ARG A 64 3.60 14.44 -7.27
N LEU A 65 2.81 15.14 -6.46
CA LEU A 65 1.35 15.11 -6.54
C LEU A 65 0.80 16.28 -7.37
N SER A 66 -0.51 16.31 -7.56
CA SER A 66 -1.21 17.34 -8.35
C SER A 66 -1.13 18.75 -7.75
N ASP A 67 -0.85 18.87 -6.45
CA ASP A 67 -0.57 20.15 -5.79
C ASP A 67 0.85 20.68 -6.08
N GLY A 68 1.65 19.92 -6.84
CA GLY A 68 3.02 20.24 -7.22
C GLY A 68 4.06 19.92 -6.16
N ALA A 69 3.65 19.50 -4.96
CA ALA A 69 4.57 19.21 -3.85
C ALA A 69 5.25 17.85 -4.02
N TRP A 70 6.48 17.78 -3.50
CA TRP A 70 7.31 16.58 -3.48
C TRP A 70 7.22 15.89 -2.12
N PHE A 71 7.06 14.57 -2.15
CA PHE A 71 6.97 13.75 -0.94
C PHE A 71 8.01 12.63 -1.01
N ALA A 72 8.71 12.41 0.10
CA ALA A 72 9.55 11.23 0.26
C ALA A 72 8.68 9.98 0.34
N THR A 73 9.12 8.90 -0.30
CA THR A 73 8.35 7.65 -0.42
C THR A 73 9.20 6.42 -0.16
N ARG A 74 8.55 5.36 0.28
CA ARG A 74 9.12 4.01 0.37
C ARG A 74 8.17 3.04 -0.35
N LEU A 75 8.71 2.35 -1.35
CA LEU A 75 8.00 1.32 -2.09
C LEU A 75 8.46 -0.06 -1.61
N TYR A 76 7.50 -0.96 -1.40
CA TYR A 76 7.69 -2.31 -0.91
C TYR A 76 7.01 -3.29 -1.85
N ILE A 77 7.67 -4.41 -2.14
CA ILE A 77 7.14 -5.48 -3.00
C ILE A 77 6.96 -6.74 -2.16
N GLY A 78 5.75 -7.29 -2.19
CA GLY A 78 5.48 -8.63 -1.67
C GLY A 78 5.77 -9.68 -2.74
N ARG A 79 6.55 -10.69 -2.40
CA ARG A 79 6.80 -11.86 -3.26
C ARG A 79 6.42 -13.16 -2.57
N ARG A 80 5.88 -14.09 -3.34
CA ARG A 80 5.69 -15.48 -2.92
C ARG A 80 6.39 -16.36 -3.93
N GLU A 81 7.33 -17.19 -3.46
CA GLU A 81 8.12 -18.07 -4.34
C GLU A 81 8.81 -17.28 -5.48
N GLY A 82 9.29 -16.08 -5.19
CA GLY A 82 9.92 -15.19 -6.18
C GLY A 82 8.96 -14.46 -7.14
N ARG A 83 7.67 -14.79 -7.15
CA ARG A 83 6.65 -14.11 -7.98
C ARG A 83 6.11 -12.87 -7.29
N PHE A 84 5.79 -11.84 -8.07
CA PHE A 84 5.13 -10.64 -7.58
C PHE A 84 3.73 -10.98 -7.03
N SER A 85 3.46 -10.61 -5.79
CA SER A 85 2.18 -10.87 -5.11
C SER A 85 1.46 -9.60 -4.67
N GLY A 86 2.13 -8.45 -4.69
CA GLY A 86 1.53 -7.16 -4.35
C GLY A 86 2.57 -6.09 -4.03
N PHE A 87 2.09 -4.90 -3.71
CA PHE A 87 2.94 -3.78 -3.36
C PHE A 87 2.30 -2.87 -2.30
N ALA A 88 3.14 -2.11 -1.63
CA ALA A 88 2.74 -1.01 -0.76
C ALA A 88 3.63 0.20 -1.05
N LEU A 89 3.02 1.37 -1.19
CA LEU A 89 3.72 2.65 -1.33
C LEU A 89 3.36 3.51 -0.13
N ALA A 90 4.34 3.72 0.74
CA ALA A 90 4.23 4.68 1.83
C ALA A 90 4.80 6.03 1.38
N ARG A 91 4.13 7.13 1.73
CA ARG A 91 4.67 8.49 1.57
C ARG A 91 4.77 9.18 2.93
N GLN A 92 5.78 9.99 3.13
CA GLN A 92 5.86 10.85 4.31
C GLN A 92 4.82 11.96 4.20
N PHE A 93 4.27 12.42 5.31
CA PHE A 93 3.45 13.64 5.31
C PHE A 93 4.28 14.87 4.90
N LYS A 94 3.58 15.94 4.50
CA LYS A 94 4.20 17.19 4.04
C LYS A 94 5.13 17.79 5.09
N GLU A 95 4.73 17.72 6.36
CA GLU A 95 5.58 18.10 7.50
C GLU A 95 6.49 16.91 7.86
N PRO A 96 7.81 17.02 7.67
CA PRO A 96 8.74 15.94 7.99
C PRO A 96 8.66 15.55 9.47
N GLY A 97 8.85 14.26 9.75
CA GLY A 97 8.79 13.72 11.12
C GLY A 97 7.38 13.54 11.70
N THR A 98 6.32 13.95 11.01
CA THR A 98 4.94 13.84 11.52
C THR A 98 4.27 12.50 11.24
N GLY A 99 4.86 11.68 10.37
CA GLY A 99 4.41 10.32 10.07
C GLY A 99 4.35 9.99 8.58
N PHE A 100 3.63 8.91 8.27
CA PHE A 100 3.49 8.36 6.92
C PHE A 100 2.04 8.08 6.57
N GLU A 101 1.76 8.06 5.27
CA GLU A 101 0.53 7.57 4.68
C GLU A 101 0.80 6.35 3.82
N ILE A 102 0.00 5.30 3.96
CA ILE A 102 -0.09 4.22 2.99
C ILE A 102 -0.87 4.75 1.79
N TYR A 103 -0.13 5.32 0.84
CA TYR A 103 -0.69 6.05 -0.30
C TYR A 103 -1.30 5.13 -1.35
N LEU A 104 -0.63 4.01 -1.66
CA LEU A 104 -1.16 2.96 -2.54
C LEU A 104 -0.84 1.60 -1.94
N PHE A 105 -1.79 0.68 -2.02
CA PHE A 105 -1.64 -0.68 -1.52
C PHE A 105 -2.51 -1.63 -2.32
N ALA A 106 -1.94 -2.74 -2.80
CA ALA A 106 -2.71 -3.78 -3.46
C ALA A 106 -2.02 -5.14 -3.40
N ILE A 107 -2.85 -6.19 -3.34
CA ILE A 107 -2.45 -7.59 -3.51
C ILE A 107 -2.99 -8.08 -4.86
N ALA A 108 -2.14 -8.78 -5.61
CA ALA A 108 -2.47 -9.39 -6.88
C ALA A 108 -3.70 -10.30 -6.73
N PRO A 109 -4.68 -10.28 -7.66
CA PRO A 109 -5.98 -10.94 -7.46
C PRO A 109 -5.91 -12.43 -7.09
N ASP A 110 -4.97 -13.16 -7.70
CA ASP A 110 -4.65 -14.58 -7.50
C ASP A 110 -3.97 -14.87 -6.15
N GLU A 111 -3.41 -13.85 -5.52
CA GLU A 111 -2.72 -13.92 -4.23
C GLU A 111 -3.58 -13.38 -3.06
N ARG A 112 -4.84 -12.99 -3.32
CA ARG A 112 -5.79 -12.52 -2.29
C ARG A 112 -6.31 -13.68 -1.43
N ARG A 113 -6.82 -13.34 -0.24
CA ARG A 113 -7.37 -14.29 0.77
C ARG A 113 -6.37 -15.32 1.31
N ARG A 114 -5.07 -15.08 1.14
CA ARG A 114 -3.96 -15.90 1.67
C ARG A 114 -3.23 -15.27 2.86
N GLY A 115 -3.76 -14.19 3.42
CA GLY A 115 -3.08 -13.42 4.49
C GLY A 115 -1.96 -12.49 4.02
N HIS A 116 -1.59 -12.49 2.72
CA HIS A 116 -0.51 -11.66 2.18
C HIS A 116 -0.68 -10.17 2.42
N GLY A 117 -1.92 -9.66 2.39
CA GLY A 117 -2.19 -8.25 2.72
C GLY A 117 -1.76 -7.87 4.14
N ARG A 118 -2.02 -8.77 5.10
CA ARG A 118 -1.62 -8.59 6.50
C ARG A 118 -0.12 -8.66 6.66
N LEU A 119 0.53 -9.65 6.05
CA LEU A 119 2.00 -9.81 6.11
C LEU A 119 2.72 -8.62 5.49
N LEU A 120 2.29 -8.18 4.30
CA LEU A 120 2.89 -7.04 3.61
C LEU A 120 2.75 -5.75 4.41
N LEU A 121 1.53 -5.45 4.88
CA LEU A 121 1.29 -4.23 5.64
C LEU A 121 2.00 -4.27 7.00
N GLN A 122 2.07 -5.44 7.64
CA GLN A 122 2.85 -5.60 8.88
C GLN A 122 4.32 -5.27 8.66
N ALA A 123 4.95 -5.85 7.64
CA ALA A 123 6.35 -5.58 7.31
C ALA A 123 6.61 -4.10 7.01
N VAL A 124 5.68 -3.43 6.32
CA VAL A 124 5.76 -1.98 6.10
C VAL A 124 5.72 -1.22 7.42
N LEU A 125 4.80 -1.57 8.32
CA LEU A 125 4.68 -0.91 9.62
C LEU A 125 5.93 -1.12 10.49
N ASP A 126 6.55 -2.29 10.42
CA ASP A 126 7.78 -2.61 11.14
C ASP A 126 8.98 -1.81 10.59
N ASP A 127 9.12 -1.67 9.26
CA ASP A 127 10.16 -0.84 8.63
C ASP A 127 9.96 0.66 8.85
N LEU A 128 8.70 1.13 8.87
CA LEU A 128 8.39 2.51 9.22
C LEU A 128 8.69 2.79 10.70
N GLY A 129 8.63 1.78 11.57
CA GLY A 129 8.95 1.89 12.98
C GLY A 129 7.78 2.34 13.85
N ALA A 130 7.68 1.75 15.05
CA ALA A 130 6.54 1.92 15.95
C ALA A 130 6.32 3.35 16.46
N GLY A 131 7.32 4.24 16.40
CA GLY A 131 7.20 5.64 16.81
C GLY A 131 6.47 6.53 15.81
N ASN A 132 6.20 6.05 14.60
CA ASN A 132 5.59 6.86 13.55
C ASN A 132 4.06 6.74 13.57
N ARG A 133 3.39 7.88 13.41
CA ARG A 133 1.97 7.92 13.06
C ARG A 133 1.83 7.41 11.62
N VAL A 134 0.95 6.45 11.39
CA VAL A 134 0.65 5.94 10.04
C VAL A 134 -0.82 6.15 9.72
N GLN A 135 -1.12 6.66 8.54
CA GLN A 135 -2.48 6.86 8.04
C GLN A 135 -2.74 6.12 6.74
N ALA A 136 -4.00 5.90 6.41
CA ALA A 136 -4.43 5.41 5.11
C ALA A 136 -5.83 5.96 4.80
N SER A 137 -6.10 6.26 3.52
CA SER A 137 -7.42 6.68 3.06
C SER A 137 -8.00 5.61 2.14
N CYS A 138 -9.22 5.16 2.43
CA CYS A 138 -9.93 4.17 1.62
C CYS A 138 -11.05 4.84 0.82
N LEU A 139 -11.23 4.42 -0.44
CA LEU A 139 -12.46 4.70 -1.18
C LEU A 139 -13.60 3.83 -0.65
N PRO A 140 -14.89 4.22 -0.80
CA PRO A 140 -16.03 3.44 -0.33
C PRO A 140 -16.05 1.97 -0.79
N GLY A 141 -15.54 1.68 -1.99
CA GLY A 141 -15.47 0.31 -2.53
C GLY A 141 -14.36 -0.55 -1.90
N ALA A 142 -13.42 0.03 -1.16
CA ALA A 142 -12.21 -0.64 -0.68
C ALA A 142 -12.40 -1.39 0.66
N ILE A 143 -13.55 -2.07 0.84
CA ILE A 143 -13.95 -2.75 2.08
C ILE A 143 -12.89 -3.74 2.59
N ALA A 144 -12.19 -4.43 1.70
CA ALA A 144 -11.13 -5.36 2.07
C ALA A 144 -9.92 -4.66 2.74
N MET A 145 -9.58 -3.46 2.27
CA MET A 145 -8.51 -2.65 2.86
C MET A 145 -8.94 -2.10 4.22
N GLU A 146 -10.19 -1.65 4.37
CA GLU A 146 -10.73 -1.19 5.65
C GLU A 146 -10.66 -2.29 6.72
N ARG A 147 -11.11 -3.50 6.39
CA ARG A 147 -11.02 -4.66 7.29
C ARG A 147 -9.58 -5.00 7.66
N LEU A 148 -8.67 -4.93 6.69
CA LEU A 148 -7.24 -5.14 6.93
C LEU A 148 -6.69 -4.11 7.91
N LEU A 149 -6.96 -2.81 7.69
CA LEU A 149 -6.54 -1.72 8.56
C LEU A 149 -7.05 -1.90 9.99
N CYS A 150 -8.34 -2.19 10.17
CA CYS A 150 -8.91 -2.47 11.48
C CYS A 150 -8.25 -3.69 12.17
N SER A 151 -7.94 -4.75 11.41
CA SER A 151 -7.24 -5.93 11.94
C SER A 151 -5.81 -5.63 12.44
N LEU A 152 -5.23 -4.53 11.97
CA LEU A 152 -3.90 -4.02 12.34
C LEU A 152 -3.98 -2.79 13.25
N LYS A 153 -5.11 -2.63 13.95
CA LYS A 153 -5.35 -1.61 14.99
C LYS A 153 -5.31 -0.16 14.49
N PHE A 154 -5.54 0.04 13.19
CA PHE A 154 -5.91 1.37 12.71
C PHE A 154 -7.33 1.70 13.19
N GLN A 155 -7.51 2.94 13.61
CA GLN A 155 -8.81 3.47 14.02
C GLN A 155 -9.35 4.40 12.94
N PRO A 156 -10.66 4.37 12.64
CA PRO A 156 -11.26 5.32 11.75
C PRO A 156 -11.15 6.73 12.33
N LEU A 157 -10.84 7.70 11.48
CA LEU A 157 -10.86 9.12 11.82
C LEU A 157 -12.25 9.71 11.52
N PRO A 158 -12.67 10.78 12.23
CA PRO A 158 -13.93 11.45 11.93
C PRO A 158 -13.96 11.92 10.47
N LYS A 159 -15.05 11.62 9.75
CA LYS A 159 -15.23 12.08 8.37
C LYS A 159 -15.21 13.61 8.31
N GLN A 160 -14.29 14.18 7.54
CA GLN A 160 -14.36 15.59 7.17
C GLN A 160 -15.42 15.77 6.07
N SER A 161 -16.28 16.77 6.22
CA SER A 161 -17.66 16.82 5.69
C SER A 161 -17.87 16.86 4.16
N ARG A 162 -16.88 16.52 3.33
CA ARG A 162 -17.00 16.51 1.86
C ARG A 162 -16.30 15.36 1.14
N SER A 163 -15.60 14.47 1.85
CA SER A 163 -14.87 13.38 1.22
C SER A 163 -15.67 12.08 1.27
N GLU A 164 -15.79 11.39 0.14
CA GLU A 164 -16.28 10.00 0.10
C GLU A 164 -15.28 9.02 0.74
N ARG A 165 -14.05 9.47 1.03
CA ARG A 165 -13.00 8.62 1.61
C ARG A 165 -13.19 8.42 3.11
N CYS A 166 -12.82 7.24 3.58
CA CYS A 166 -12.68 6.93 5.00
C CYS A 166 -11.20 6.95 5.38
N ASP A 167 -10.83 7.83 6.30
CA ASP A 167 -9.46 7.96 6.78
C ASP A 167 -9.25 7.10 8.03
N TYR A 168 -8.07 6.49 8.11
CA TYR A 168 -7.67 5.60 9.20
C TYR A 168 -6.31 6.02 9.73
N ALA A 169 -6.11 5.93 11.04
CA ALA A 169 -4.82 6.21 11.65
C ALA A 169 -4.43 5.17 12.71
N ARG A 170 -3.13 4.91 12.78
CA ARG A 170 -2.49 4.19 13.89
C ARG A 170 -1.57 5.15 14.64
N LYS A 171 -1.74 5.22 15.96
CA LYS A 171 -0.93 6.06 16.84
C LYS A 171 0.46 5.43 17.10
N PRO A 172 1.49 6.24 17.37
CA PRO A 172 2.79 5.76 17.84
C PRO A 172 2.67 4.83 19.05
N GLY A 173 3.55 3.83 19.15
CA GLY A 173 3.74 3.01 20.35
C GLY A 173 2.83 1.78 20.49
N LEU A 174 1.87 1.58 19.59
CA LEU A 174 0.96 0.43 19.66
C LEU A 174 1.58 -0.83 19.03
N ARG A 175 2.41 -1.59 19.74
CA ARG A 175 2.93 -2.89 19.23
C ARG A 175 1.80 -3.91 19.10
N LEU A 176 1.82 -4.70 18.03
CA LEU A 176 0.99 -5.90 17.93
C LEU A 176 1.64 -6.95 18.82
N VAL A 177 0.99 -7.28 19.93
CA VAL A 177 1.32 -8.49 20.68
C VAL A 177 0.84 -9.65 19.82
N ALA A 178 1.80 -10.50 19.43
CA ALA A 178 1.56 -11.70 18.64
C ALA A 178 0.69 -12.70 19.40
#